data_AF-A0A533VDF2-F1
#
_entry.id   AF-A0A533VDF2-F1
#
_cell.length_a   1.000
_cell.length_b   1.000
_cell.length_c   1.000
_cell.angle_alpha   90.00
_cell.angle_beta   90.00
_cell.angle_gamma   90.00
#
_symmetry.space_group_name_H-M   'P 1'
#
loop_
_entity.id
_entity.type
_entity.pdbx_description
1 polymer ?
#
loop_
_entity_poly.entity_id
_entity_poly.type
_entity_poly.pdbx_seq_one_letter_code
_entity_poly.pdbx_strand_id
1 'polypeptide(L)' 'MQKFAKDGNFILKWGSKGTGDGEFNGPAGLSIDRNDKIYVTDKNNNRIQVFAAN' A
#
# COMPACT_ATOMS: atom_id res chain seq x y z
N MET A 1 -2.59 0.01 5.38
CA MET A 1 -2.21 1.19 4.58
C MET A 1 -3.32 2.23 4.65
N GLN A 2 -2.99 3.53 4.55
CA GLN A 2 -3.96 4.64 4.67
C GLN A 2 -3.68 5.71 3.60
N LYS A 3 -4.74 6.26 3.01
CA LYS A 3 -4.72 7.37 2.03
C LYS A 3 -5.36 8.57 2.69
N PHE A 4 -4.71 9.72 2.58
CA PHE A 4 -5.18 11.00 3.06
C PHE A 4 -5.24 11.99 1.91
N ALA A 5 -6.17 12.95 1.98
CA ALA A 5 -6.19 14.11 1.12
C ALA A 5 -5.05 15.06 1.48
N LYS A 6 -4.79 16.05 0.60
CA LYS A 6 -3.70 17.02 0.79
C LYS A 6 -3.86 17.85 2.07
N ASP A 7 -5.09 18.04 2.53
CA ASP A 7 -5.44 18.73 3.77
C ASP A 7 -5.36 17.83 5.03
N GLY A 8 -4.96 16.56 4.86
CA GLY A 8 -4.87 15.58 5.94
C GLY A 8 -6.17 14.83 6.23
N ASN A 9 -7.26 15.11 5.51
CA ASN A 9 -8.51 14.36 5.70
C ASN A 9 -8.34 12.89 5.29
N PHE A 10 -8.82 11.98 6.13
CA PHE A 10 -8.80 10.55 5.84
C PHE A 10 -9.69 10.25 4.61
N ILE A 11 -9.14 9.53 3.63
CA ILE A 11 -9.91 9.08 2.46
C ILE A 11 -10.29 7.62 2.65
N LEU A 12 -9.30 6.74 2.81
CA LEU A 12 -9.53 5.31 2.96
C LEU A 12 -8.36 4.60 3.63
N LYS A 13 -8.63 3.37 4.06
CA LYS A 13 -7.63 2.41 4.54
C LYS A 13 -7.81 1.11 3.78
N TRP A 14 -6.70 0.43 3.52
CA TRP A 14 -6.72 -0.89 2.90
C TRP A 14 -5.64 -1.81 3.47
N GLY A 15 -5.87 -3.09 3.25
CA GLY A 15 -5.03 -4.20 3.68
C GLY A 15 -5.24 -4.66 5.12
N SER A 16 -4.92 -5.92 5.33
CA SER A 16 -4.95 -6.66 6.60
C SER A 16 -3.58 -7.33 6.83
N LYS A 17 -3.38 -7.93 8.01
CA LYS A 17 -2.21 -8.79 8.25
C LYS A 17 -2.41 -10.12 7.54
N GLY A 18 -1.42 -10.58 6.79
CA GLY A 18 -1.46 -11.90 6.16
C GLY A 18 -0.48 -12.07 4.99
N THR A 19 -0.74 -13.06 4.15
CA THR A 19 0.13 -13.47 3.04
C THR A 19 -0.58 -13.47 1.68
N GLY A 20 -1.90 -13.26 1.66
CA GLY A 20 -2.71 -13.16 0.45
C GLY A 20 -2.62 -11.80 -0.26
N ASP A 21 -3.28 -11.67 -1.40
CA ASP A 21 -3.30 -10.42 -2.17
C ASP A 21 -3.99 -9.30 -1.38
N GLY A 22 -3.33 -8.14 -1.31
CA GLY A 22 -3.79 -7.02 -0.49
C GLY A 22 -3.53 -7.18 1.01
N GLU A 23 -3.04 -8.33 1.48
CA GLU A 23 -2.58 -8.54 2.85
C GLU A 23 -1.09 -8.23 2.98
N PHE A 24 -0.65 -7.83 4.16
CA PHE A 24 0.73 -7.39 4.42
C PHE A 24 1.33 -8.06 5.65
N ASN A 25 2.64 -8.26 5.62
CA ASN A 25 3.44 -8.74 6.72
C ASN A 25 4.73 -7.92 6.83
N GLY A 26 4.74 -6.95 7.74
CA GLY A 26 5.86 -6.04 7.94
C GLY A 26 6.17 -5.17 6.72
N PRO A 27 5.19 -4.41 6.17
CA PRO A 27 5.48 -3.52 5.06
C PRO A 27 6.48 -2.43 5.49
N ALA A 28 7.51 -2.18 4.68
CA ALA A 28 8.64 -1.32 5.08
C ALA A 28 8.71 0.01 4.34
N GLY A 29 8.06 0.13 3.19
CA GLY A 29 8.07 1.34 2.38
C GLY A 29 6.97 1.35 1.33
N LEU A 30 6.67 2.55 0.84
CA LEU A 30 5.76 2.76 -0.28
C LEU A 30 6.32 3.82 -1.25
N SER A 31 6.00 3.69 -2.53
CA SER A 31 6.26 4.71 -3.55
C SER A 31 5.09 4.78 -4.52
N ILE A 32 4.91 5.93 -5.16
CA ILE A 32 3.88 6.15 -6.19
C ILE A 32 4.60 6.56 -7.47
N ASP A 33 4.26 5.95 -8.61
CA ASP A 33 4.80 6.35 -9.91
C ASP A 33 3.97 7.46 -10.57
N ARG A 34 4.35 7.87 -11.80
CA ARG A 34 3.65 8.92 -12.55
C ARG A 34 2.27 8.49 -13.10
N ASN A 35 1.93 7.21 -13.01
CA ASN A 35 0.65 6.65 -13.43
C ASN A 35 -0.23 6.31 -12.20
N ASP A 36 0.08 6.91 -11.04
CA ASP A 36 -0.55 6.66 -9.75
C ASP A 36 -0.57 5.17 -9.34
N LYS A 37 0.42 4.37 -9.76
CA LYS A 37 0.62 3.03 -9.22
C LYS A 37 1.32 3.10 -7.88
N ILE A 38 0.74 2.44 -6.89
CA ILE A 38 1.28 2.35 -5.53
C ILE A 38 2.07 1.06 -5.41
N TYR A 39 3.36 1.18 -5.11
CA TYR A 39 4.28 0.08 -4.87
C TYR A 39 4.50 -0.03 -3.37
N VAL A 40 4.29 -1.21 -2.79
CA VAL A 40 4.49 -1.47 -1.36
C VAL A 40 5.48 -2.61 -1.19
N THR A 41 6.55 -2.39 -0.43
CA THR A 41 7.49 -3.46 -0.06
C THR A 41 6.92 -4.25 1.11
N ASP A 42 6.59 -5.51 0.88
CA ASP A 42 5.97 -6.41 1.85
C ASP A 42 7.04 -7.35 2.43
N LYS A 43 7.89 -6.80 3.31
CA LYS A 43 9.22 -7.32 3.67
C LYS A 43 9.18 -8.79 4.09
N ASN A 44 8.30 -9.15 5.02
CA ASN A 44 8.31 -10.51 5.58
C ASN A 44 7.65 -11.53 4.64
N ASN A 45 6.95 -11.08 3.61
CA ASN A 45 6.42 -11.91 2.54
C ASN A 45 7.36 -11.96 1.32
N ASN A 46 8.53 -11.30 1.39
CA ASN A 46 9.56 -11.28 0.34
C ASN A 46 9.02 -10.85 -1.03
N ARG A 47 8.08 -9.90 -1.07
CA ARG A 47 7.43 -9.45 -2.32
C ARG A 47 7.25 -7.94 -2.38
N ILE A 48 6.96 -7.46 -3.58
CA ILE A 48 6.42 -6.12 -3.82
C ILE A 48 4.99 -6.28 -4.32
N GLN A 49 4.04 -5.58 -3.69
CA GLN A 49 2.67 -5.51 -4.19
C GLN A 49 2.45 -4.19 -4.91
N VAL A 50 1.72 -4.23 -6.04
CA VAL A 50 1.43 -3.06 -6.88
C VAL A 50 -0.07 -2.89 -6.97
N PHE A 51 -0.55 -1.69 -6.64
CA PHE A 51 -1.96 -1.34 -6.66
C PHE A 51 -2.19 -0.18 -7.62
N ALA A 52 -3.34 -0.16 -8.29
CA ALA A 52 -3.84 1.04 -8.95
C ALA A 52 -4.36 2.01 -7.87
N ALA A 53 -4.03 3.30 -7.97
CA ALA A 53 -4.73 4.32 -7.21
C ALA A 53 -6.10 4.56 -7.83
N ASN A 54 -7.08 3.79 -7.38
CA ASN A 54 -8.48 4.20 -7.56
C ASN A 54 -8.80 5.40 -6.66
#